data_AF-A0A0R3E4E0-F1
#
_entry.id   AF-A0A0R3E4E0-F1
#
_cell.length_a   1.000
_cell.length_b   1.000
_cell.length_c   1.000
_cell.angle_alpha   90.00
_cell.angle_beta   90.00
_cell.angle_gamma   90.00
#
_symmetry.space_group_name_H-M   'P 1'
#
loop_
_entity.id
_entity.type
_entity.pdbx_description
1 polymer ?
#
loop_
_entity_poly.entity_id
_entity_poly.type
_entity_poly.pdbx_seq_one_letter_code
_entity_poly.pdbx_strand_id
1 'polypeptide(L)'
;MFVNTCSEKRVVSERIALELDQIHPRPPAVRVFDAGVGDGTVLARVLRSMHQRYEHLPYYVVGKEISLEDIRLTLETLPDRFHEHPSMVIALTNLTITRPHIFRQARL
;
A
#
# COMPACT_ATOMS: atom_id res chain seq x y z
N MET A 1 9.42 -11.22 -18.95
CA MET A 1 8.06 -10.68 -18.75
C MET A 1 7.29 -11.68 -17.90
N PHE A 2 7.17 -11.45 -16.58
CA PHE A 2 6.31 -12.28 -15.73
C PHE A 2 4.86 -11.87 -16.00
N VAL A 3 4.02 -12.84 -16.33
CA VAL A 3 2.66 -12.59 -16.85
C VAL A 3 1.68 -12.56 -15.67
N ASN A 4 0.95 -11.45 -15.50
CA ASN A 4 -0.13 -11.30 -14.51
C ASN A 4 -1.43 -12.03 -14.96
N THR A 5 -1.35 -13.27 -15.46
CA THR A 5 -2.51 -14.03 -15.99
C THR A 5 -3.43 -14.62 -14.93
N CYS A 6 -3.03 -14.60 -13.65
CA CYS A 6 -3.84 -15.10 -12.55
C CYS A 6 -4.65 -13.98 -11.89
N SER A 7 -5.89 -14.29 -11.50
CA SER A 7 -6.79 -13.37 -10.78
C SER A 7 -6.44 -13.20 -9.29
N GLU A 8 -5.41 -13.89 -8.81
CA GLU A 8 -5.01 -13.97 -7.40
C GLU A 8 -4.85 -12.58 -6.77
N LYS A 9 -4.09 -11.68 -7.41
CA LYS A 9 -3.89 -10.31 -6.90
C LYS A 9 -5.20 -9.54 -6.74
N ARG A 10 -6.18 -9.77 -7.63
CA ARG A 10 -7.50 -9.13 -7.55
C ARG A 10 -8.29 -9.71 -6.37
N VAL A 11 -8.36 -11.03 -6.27
CA VAL A 11 -9.07 -11.73 -5.19
C VAL A 11 -8.50 -11.36 -3.82
N VAL A 12 -7.18 -11.30 -3.68
CA VAL A 12 -6.51 -10.86 -2.45
C VAL A 12 -6.89 -9.43 -2.09
N SER A 13 -6.82 -8.49 -3.05
CA SER A 13 -7.19 -7.09 -2.80
C SER A 13 -8.66 -6.92 -2.38
N GLU A 14 -9.57 -7.69 -2.98
CA GLU A 14 -11.00 -7.67 -2.63
C GLU A 14 -11.23 -8.22 -1.23
N ARG A 15 -10.52 -9.29 -0.84
CA ARG A 15 -10.61 -9.82 0.51
C ARG A 15 -10.12 -8.81 1.55
N ILE A 16 -8.99 -8.15 1.31
CA ILE A 16 -8.46 -7.10 2.20
C ILE A 16 -9.48 -5.96 2.31
N ALA A 17 -10.12 -5.58 1.20
CA ALA A 17 -11.11 -4.51 1.19
C ALA A 17 -12.32 -4.81 2.11
N LEU A 18 -12.70 -6.06 2.32
CA LEU A 18 -13.76 -6.44 3.27
C LEU A 18 -13.33 -6.23 4.73
N GLU A 19 -12.05 -6.44 5.04
CA GLU A 19 -11.51 -6.27 6.40
C GLU A 19 -11.37 -4.78 6.78
N LEU A 20 -11.40 -3.85 5.80
CA LEU A 20 -11.40 -2.41 6.08
C LEU A 20 -12.60 -1.96 6.91
N ASP A 21 -13.73 -2.66 6.86
CA ASP A 21 -14.91 -2.30 7.66
C ASP A 21 -14.68 -2.56 9.16
N GLN A 22 -13.65 -3.31 9.52
CA GLN A 22 -13.30 -3.63 10.91
C GLN A 22 -12.25 -2.67 11.49
N ILE A 23 -11.58 -1.87 10.66
CA ILE A 23 -10.58 -0.92 11.15
C ILE A 23 -11.25 0.41 11.54
N HIS A 24 -10.74 1.00 12.61
CA HIS A 24 -11.21 2.28 13.14
C HIS A 24 -10.02 3.26 13.14
N PRO A 25 -9.73 3.93 12.01
CA PRO A 25 -8.62 4.85 11.94
C PRO A 25 -8.81 5.98 12.95
N ARG A 26 -7.74 6.32 13.66
CA ARG A 26 -7.70 7.48 14.54
C ARG A 26 -6.80 8.54 13.89
N PRO A 27 -7.12 9.84 14.04
CA PRO A 27 -6.22 10.90 13.62
C PRO A 27 -4.78 10.65 14.12
N PRO A 28 -3.74 10.97 13.33
CA PRO A 28 -3.78 11.87 12.17
C PRO A 28 -3.96 11.21 10.80
N ALA A 29 -3.84 9.88 10.66
CA ALA A 29 -3.81 9.21 9.36
C ALA A 29 -4.23 7.74 9.43
N VAL A 30 -4.73 7.20 8.32
CA VAL A 30 -4.84 5.74 8.12
C VAL A 30 -3.45 5.21 7.79
N ARG A 31 -3.00 4.18 8.52
CA ARG A 31 -1.64 3.65 8.41
C ARG A 31 -1.64 2.25 7.80
N VAL A 32 -0.83 2.05 6.78
CA VAL A 32 -0.71 0.78 6.06
C VAL A 32 0.76 0.38 5.99
N PHE A 33 1.02 -0.90 6.23
CA PHE A 33 2.32 -1.51 6.00
C PHE A 33 2.14 -2.69 5.05
N ASP A 34 2.89 -2.68 3.95
CA ASP A 34 2.91 -3.76 2.96
C ASP A 34 4.32 -4.38 2.90
N ALA A 35 4.41 -5.65 3.26
CA ALA A 35 5.65 -6.41 3.38
C ALA A 35 5.82 -7.36 2.19
N GLY A 36 6.37 -6.85 1.10
CA GLY A 36 6.42 -7.55 -0.20
C GLY A 36 5.44 -6.94 -1.18
N VAL A 37 5.60 -5.63 -1.44
CA VAL A 37 4.70 -4.87 -2.33
C VAL A 37 4.62 -5.48 -3.72
N GLY A 38 5.70 -6.15 -4.18
CA GLY A 38 5.80 -6.68 -5.54
C GLY A 38 5.65 -5.55 -6.56
N ASP A 39 4.86 -5.77 -7.61
CA ASP A 39 4.58 -4.77 -8.65
C ASP A 39 3.59 -3.68 -8.23
N GLY A 40 3.16 -3.64 -6.96
CA GLY A 40 2.26 -2.62 -6.43
C GLY A 40 0.79 -2.79 -6.82
N THR A 41 0.43 -3.83 -7.58
CA THR A 41 -0.95 -4.04 -8.07
C THR A 41 -1.94 -4.25 -6.92
N VAL A 42 -1.58 -5.05 -5.91
CA VAL A 42 -2.45 -5.31 -4.75
C VAL A 42 -2.61 -4.03 -3.93
N LEU A 43 -1.49 -3.37 -3.61
CA LEU A 43 -1.48 -2.12 -2.87
C LEU A 43 -2.34 -1.05 -3.55
N ALA A 44 -2.19 -0.86 -4.87
CA ALA A 44 -2.99 0.10 -5.61
C ALA A 44 -4.50 -0.18 -5.49
N ARG A 45 -4.94 -1.43 -5.59
CA ARG A 45 -6.35 -1.78 -5.42
C ARG A 45 -6.85 -1.54 -4.00
N VAL A 46 -6.04 -1.89 -3.00
CA VAL A 46 -6.36 -1.63 -1.59
C VAL A 46 -6.48 -0.13 -1.33
N LEU A 47 -5.56 0.69 -1.85
CA LEU A 47 -5.60 2.15 -1.71
C LEU A 47 -6.85 2.76 -2.32
N ARG A 48 -7.31 2.24 -3.47
CA ARG A 48 -8.60 2.65 -4.06
C ARG A 48 -9.78 2.32 -3.15
N SER A 49 -9.81 1.11 -2.59
CA SER A 49 -10.86 0.71 -1.64
C SER A 49 -10.81 1.47 -0.32
N MET A 50 -9.62 1.90 0.11
CA MET A 50 -9.45 2.82 1.24
C MET A 50 -9.97 4.21 0.91
N HIS A 51 -9.65 4.75 -0.27
CA HIS A 51 -10.14 6.06 -0.74
C HIS A 51 -11.66 6.16 -0.65
N GLN A 52 -12.36 5.13 -1.14
CA GLN A 52 -13.83 5.05 -1.08
C GLN A 52 -14.40 5.10 0.35
N ARG A 53 -13.63 4.72 1.37
CA ARG A 53 -14.07 4.65 2.77
C ARG A 53 -13.57 5.82 3.62
N TYR A 54 -12.37 6.29 3.35
CA TYR A 54 -11.62 7.25 4.15
C TYR A 54 -11.13 8.41 3.29
N GLU A 55 -12.04 8.98 2.49
CA GLU A 55 -11.72 9.95 1.43
C GLU A 55 -10.91 11.14 1.92
N HIS A 56 -11.22 11.66 3.12
CA HIS A 56 -10.61 12.87 3.66
C HIS A 56 -9.54 12.61 4.73
N LEU A 57 -9.31 11.35 5.13
CA LEU A 57 -8.26 11.03 6.09
C LEU A 57 -6.93 10.85 5.36
N PRO A 58 -5.83 11.49 5.80
CA PRO A 58 -4.53 11.28 5.21
C PRO A 58 -4.08 9.82 5.30
N TYR A 59 -3.29 9.36 4.31
CA TYR A 59 -2.72 8.01 4.30
C TYR A 59 -1.22 8.05 4.55
N TYR A 60 -0.75 7.18 5.45
CA TYR A 60 0.66 6.90 5.66
C TYR A 60 0.95 5.44 5.30
N VAL A 61 1.58 5.24 4.16
CA VAL A 61 1.82 3.92 3.58
C VAL A 61 3.32 3.62 3.62
N VAL A 62 3.69 2.46 4.11
CA VAL A 62 5.07 1.98 4.04
C VAL A 62 5.09 0.67 3.28
N GLY A 63 5.80 0.66 2.16
CA GLY A 63 5.98 -0.52 1.32
C GLY A 63 7.42 -1.02 1.38
N LYS A 64 7.61 -2.29 1.74
CA LYS A 64 8.91 -2.95 1.66
C LYS A 64 8.92 -3.91 0.48
N GLU A 65 10.01 -3.88 -0.30
CA GLU A 65 10.23 -4.83 -1.38
C GLU A 65 11.74 -5.03 -1.60
N ILE A 66 12.24 -6.27 -1.61
CA ILE A 66 13.68 -6.55 -1.79
C ILE A 66 14.12 -6.23 -3.22
N SER A 67 13.23 -6.47 -4.19
CA SER A 67 13.51 -6.30 -5.62
C SER A 67 13.38 -4.84 -6.04
N LEU A 68 14.48 -4.25 -6.52
CA LEU A 68 14.46 -2.89 -7.09
C LEU A 68 13.59 -2.80 -8.36
N GLU A 69 13.51 -3.89 -9.13
CA GLU A 69 12.65 -3.95 -10.31
C GLU A 69 11.17 -3.86 -9.91
N ASP A 70 10.76 -4.58 -8.87
CA ASP A 70 9.39 -4.53 -8.36
C ASP A 70 9.06 -3.16 -7.76
N ILE A 71 10.03 -2.50 -7.11
CA ILE A 71 9.87 -1.09 -6.68
C ILE A 71 9.64 -0.18 -7.89
N ARG A 72 10.38 -0.37 -8.99
CA ARG A 72 10.18 0.43 -10.21
C ARG A 72 8.78 0.21 -10.79
N LEU A 73 8.34 -1.05 -10.91
CA LEU A 73 6.99 -1.38 -11.37
C LEU A 73 5.90 -0.80 -10.45
N THR A 74 6.15 -0.80 -9.14
CA THR A 74 5.27 -0.16 -8.16
C THR A 74 5.14 1.34 -8.42
N LEU A 75 6.26 2.04 -8.68
CA LEU A 75 6.26 3.47 -8.99
C LEU A 75 5.53 3.80 -10.31
N GLU A 76 5.55 2.87 -11.26
CA GLU A 76 4.76 2.97 -12.50
C GLU A 76 3.26 2.68 -12.27
N THR A 77 2.92 1.87 -11.26
CA THR A 77 1.54 1.44 -10.96
C THR A 77 0.76 2.42 -10.08
N LEU A 78 1.43 3.11 -9.16
CA LEU A 78 0.79 4.01 -8.19
C LEU A 78 0.40 5.43 -8.64
N PRO A 79 0.82 6.01 -9.80
CA PRO A 79 0.54 7.41 -10.13
C PRO A 79 -0.95 7.80 -10.02
N ASP A 80 -1.85 6.97 -10.54
CA ASP A 80 -3.30 7.22 -10.47
C ASP A 80 -3.82 7.31 -9.02
N ARG A 81 -3.18 6.61 -8.08
CA ARG A 81 -3.58 6.63 -6.66
C ARG A 81 -3.17 7.91 -5.96
N PHE A 82 -2.05 8.51 -6.33
CA PHE A 82 -1.66 9.84 -5.83
C PHE A 82 -2.61 10.93 -6.33
N HIS A 83 -3.10 10.79 -7.56
CA HIS A 83 -4.12 11.69 -8.08
C HIS A 83 -5.46 11.50 -7.37
N GLU A 84 -5.90 10.25 -7.16
CA GLU A 84 -7.17 9.91 -6.50
C GLU A 84 -7.17 10.35 -5.02
N HIS A 85 -6.07 10.18 -4.29
CA HIS A 85 -5.97 10.57 -2.88
C HIS A 85 -4.73 11.47 -2.63
N PRO A 86 -4.87 12.80 -2.79
CA PRO A 86 -3.76 13.74 -2.68
C PRO A 86 -3.09 13.79 -1.30
N SER A 87 -3.82 13.45 -0.23
CA SER A 87 -3.32 13.42 1.15
C SER A 87 -2.59 12.12 1.53
N MET A 88 -2.01 11.42 0.55
CA MET A 88 -1.22 10.20 0.77
C MET A 88 0.28 10.49 0.76
N VAL A 89 0.99 9.91 1.72
CA VAL A 89 2.44 9.76 1.71
C VAL A 89 2.78 8.28 1.67
N ILE A 90 3.67 7.88 0.75
CA ILE A 90 4.22 6.54 0.70
C ILE A 90 5.74 6.56 0.87
N ALA A 91 6.25 5.66 1.70
CA ALA A 91 7.67 5.37 1.84
C ALA A 91 7.96 3.96 1.31
N LEU A 92 8.74 3.86 0.23
CA LEU A 92 9.18 2.59 -0.34
C LEU A 92 10.63 2.30 0.05
N THR A 93 10.93 1.06 0.44
CA THR A 93 12.29 0.66 0.82
C THR A 93 12.65 -0.74 0.36
N ASN A 94 13.90 -0.90 -0.12
CA ASN A 94 14.51 -2.19 -0.43
C ASN A 94 15.51 -2.69 0.61
N LEU A 95 15.58 -2.03 1.76
CA LEU A 95 16.48 -2.44 2.82
C LEU A 95 16.00 -3.74 3.47
N THR A 96 16.95 -4.62 3.79
CA THR A 96 16.67 -5.84 4.54
C THR A 96 16.20 -5.49 5.95
N ILE A 97 14.97 -5.87 6.30
CA ILE A 97 14.43 -5.64 7.65
C ILE A 97 15.09 -6.64 8.61
N THR A 98 16.13 -6.20 9.30
CA THR A 98 16.76 -6.96 10.41
C THR A 98 16.24 -6.50 11.78
N ARG A 99 15.52 -5.37 11.85
CA ARG A 99 14.94 -4.82 13.10
C ARG A 99 13.62 -4.05 12.86
N PRO A 100 12.70 -4.01 13.85
CA PRO A 100 11.35 -3.44 13.70
C PRO A 100 11.25 -1.90 13.70
N HIS A 101 12.34 -1.15 13.50
CA HIS A 101 12.34 0.31 13.64
C HIS A 101 11.49 1.04 12.58
N ILE A 102 11.26 0.42 11.41
CA ILE A 102 10.33 0.93 10.39
C ILE A 102 8.90 1.07 10.95
N PHE A 103 8.47 0.20 11.87
CA PHE A 103 7.19 0.35 12.56
C PHE A 103 7.13 1.59 13.46
N ARG A 104 8.28 2.17 13.83
CA ARG A 104 8.33 3.39 14.65
C ARG A 104 8.13 4.66 13.82
N GLN A 105 8.48 4.65 12.52
CA GLN A 105 8.17 5.77 11.61
C GLN A 105 6.67 5.82 11.27
N ALA A 106 5.99 4.68 11.26
CA ALA A 106 4.53 4.59 11.23
C ALA A 106 3.83 4.97 12.55
N ARG A 107 4.56 5.55 13.52
CA ARG A 107 4.00 5.95 14.83
C ARG A 107 3.94 7.46 15.05
N LEU A 108 4.34 8.27 14.07
CA LEU A 108 4.21 9.73 14.08
C LEU A 108 2.79 10.15 13.68
#